data_AF-A0A7C2WHS0-F1
#
_entry.id   AF-A0A7C2WHS0-F1
#
_cell.length_a   1.000
_cell.length_b   1.000
_cell.length_c   1.000
_cell.angle_alpha   90.00
_cell.angle_beta   90.00
_cell.angle_gamma   90.00
#
_symmetry.space_group_name_H-M   'P 1'
#
loop_
_entity.id
_entity.type
_entity.pdbx_description
1 polymer ?
#
loop_
_entity_poly.entity_id
_entity_poly.type
_entity_poly.pdbx_seq_one_letter_code
_entity_poly.pdbx_strand_id
1 'polypeptide(L)'
;GWSLGNESGYGPNHDKAAAWIRGHDPTRLIHYHPAEEAPVVDIIAPMYPSLDELIEEAKKEDDRPIIMCEYAHSMGNSTGNLREYWDAVAEYDRIQGGFIWDWCDQGIRQRTAKFARDKASGRRALVFGDILEAKPGRALQCGYAAVAPGAVLNITGNAITVMLWVRPDRHDGLNVFLCKGDAQYALYQIGAKSLAFQLDLGRNMLLSAPLPDDWYDDWHHIAGVYDGESMRLYIDGVEAVAQPAEGIIRSHPWAVFIGRNPASLNVGRGLLAHPAVFDRALDAEAIRSAGRAVPDAAVLHLDFEDIETTHRPWFAYGGDLGETPTDGSFCLNGLVSPDRIPHPAMWEYKKVLEPVAVEMKDAESGRFLITNRNFFVSLDYLDIQWRIVASGNIIHSGTIEPQPIAPQSSAEIVVPYALSEPVAGMEYWVSLHFTLAADAPWAPQGHEAAWAQFALPLKASTLPSPERADTAEISLEDRASDCVAAGEGFRITFDKQSGAITSWRRGGRELLCAPVALNLWRAPTDNDRIPKVSDLWREAGYDAVHTRVTVLRAEQCAPDRVVVHAVFEVINAVGTKIFDGAWNYTVFSTGDVFLEQTLEPCGELPPMPRVGLMLRLPAT
;
A
#
# COMPACT_ATOMS: atom_id res chain seq x y z
N GLY A 1 -4.34 -30.96 -17.94
CA GLY A 1 -3.40 -32.08 -18.03
C GLY A 1 -3.17 -32.66 -16.66
N TRP A 2 -2.14 -33.50 -16.50
CA TRP A 2 -1.62 -33.93 -15.21
C TRP A 2 -0.43 -33.03 -14.82
N SER A 3 -0.42 -32.52 -13.59
CA SER A 3 0.80 -31.94 -12.99
C SER A 3 1.55 -33.01 -12.20
N LEU A 4 2.88 -33.04 -12.29
CA LEU A 4 3.71 -33.96 -11.50
C LEU A 4 3.93 -33.49 -10.04
N GLY A 5 3.53 -32.28 -9.69
CA GLY A 5 3.75 -31.67 -8.38
C GLY A 5 3.95 -30.16 -8.48
N ASN A 6 4.62 -29.58 -7.47
CA ASN A 6 5.04 -28.18 -7.45
C ASN A 6 6.40 -28.05 -6.75
N GLU A 7 7.29 -27.18 -7.25
CA GLU A 7 8.53 -26.71 -6.61
C GLU A 7 9.37 -27.77 -5.86
N SER A 8 9.47 -28.99 -6.42
CA SER A 8 10.18 -30.12 -5.79
C SER A 8 11.49 -30.46 -6.50
N GLY A 9 12.05 -29.49 -7.25
CA GLY A 9 13.16 -29.71 -8.19
C GLY A 9 12.79 -30.68 -9.31
N TYR A 10 13.75 -31.06 -10.15
CA TYR A 10 13.56 -32.07 -11.20
C TYR A 10 14.55 -33.24 -11.06
N GLY A 11 14.12 -34.46 -11.35
CA GLY A 11 14.95 -35.66 -11.18
C GLY A 11 14.23 -36.98 -11.47
N PRO A 12 14.92 -38.14 -11.33
CA PRO A 12 14.47 -39.44 -11.87
C PRO A 12 13.13 -39.97 -11.37
N ASN A 13 12.66 -39.48 -10.21
CA ASN A 13 11.34 -39.83 -9.71
C ASN A 13 10.22 -39.22 -10.56
N HIS A 14 10.41 -37.99 -11.04
CA HIS A 14 9.48 -37.32 -11.96
C HIS A 14 9.40 -38.06 -13.29
N ASP A 15 10.53 -38.52 -13.83
CA ASP A 15 10.56 -39.32 -15.07
C ASP A 15 9.75 -40.61 -14.94
N LYS A 16 9.93 -41.32 -13.83
CA LYS A 16 9.17 -42.55 -13.55
C LYS A 16 7.69 -42.27 -13.32
N ALA A 17 7.34 -41.19 -12.63
CA ALA A 17 5.94 -40.81 -12.42
C ALA A 17 5.26 -40.47 -13.76
N ALA A 18 5.92 -39.67 -14.59
CA ALA A 18 5.42 -39.32 -15.92
C ALA A 18 5.28 -40.54 -16.83
N ALA A 19 6.27 -41.44 -16.85
CA ALA A 19 6.19 -42.69 -17.61
C ALA A 19 5.01 -43.56 -17.15
N TRP A 20 4.76 -43.65 -15.84
CA TRP A 20 3.59 -44.34 -15.30
C TRP A 20 2.28 -43.69 -15.75
N ILE A 21 2.18 -42.36 -15.65
CA ILE A 21 0.99 -41.61 -16.08
C ILE A 21 0.72 -41.86 -17.56
N ARG A 22 1.73 -41.75 -18.43
CA ARG A 22 1.56 -42.01 -19.88
C ARG A 22 1.11 -43.44 -20.18
N GLY A 23 1.62 -44.41 -19.43
CA GLY A 23 1.19 -45.81 -19.55
C GLY A 23 -0.24 -46.07 -19.05
N HIS A 24 -0.73 -45.24 -18.12
CA HIS A 24 -2.06 -45.38 -17.52
C HIS A 24 -3.14 -44.55 -18.23
N ASP A 25 -2.83 -43.30 -18.56
CA ASP A 25 -3.73 -42.33 -19.20
C ASP A 25 -2.99 -41.55 -20.31
N PRO A 26 -3.02 -42.06 -21.55
CA PRO A 26 -2.42 -41.38 -22.69
C PRO A 26 -3.28 -40.22 -23.23
N THR A 27 -4.44 -39.93 -22.64
CA THR A 27 -5.40 -38.96 -23.18
C THR A 27 -5.17 -37.52 -22.72
N ARG A 28 -4.23 -37.30 -21.80
CA ARG A 28 -3.97 -36.00 -21.16
C ARG A 28 -2.48 -35.64 -21.21
N LEU A 29 -2.22 -34.37 -21.46
CA LEU A 29 -0.88 -33.77 -21.44
C LEU A 29 -0.32 -33.71 -20.01
N ILE A 30 1.00 -33.81 -19.86
CA ILE A 30 1.75 -33.69 -18.62
C ILE A 30 2.50 -32.36 -18.58
N HIS A 31 2.50 -31.67 -17.44
CA HIS A 31 3.32 -30.49 -17.20
C HIS A 31 3.94 -30.55 -15.80
N TYR A 32 5.04 -29.82 -15.60
CA TYR A 32 5.70 -29.68 -14.30
C TYR A 32 6.74 -28.56 -14.32
N HIS A 33 6.68 -27.65 -13.35
CA HIS A 33 7.74 -26.68 -13.05
C HIS A 33 8.69 -27.27 -12.00
N PRO A 34 10.03 -27.23 -12.14
CA PRO A 34 10.83 -26.51 -13.15
C PRO A 34 11.42 -27.44 -14.23
N ALA A 35 10.59 -28.22 -14.93
CA ALA A 35 11.04 -29.19 -15.95
C ALA A 35 10.77 -28.70 -17.39
N GLU A 36 10.77 -27.39 -17.63
CA GLU A 36 10.45 -26.77 -18.93
C GLU A 36 11.33 -27.30 -20.07
N GLU A 37 12.62 -27.50 -19.81
CA GLU A 37 13.60 -27.99 -20.79
C GLU A 37 13.59 -29.53 -20.92
N ALA A 38 12.87 -30.24 -20.06
CA ALA A 38 12.86 -31.70 -20.06
C ALA A 38 11.86 -32.26 -21.09
N PRO A 39 12.23 -33.29 -21.86
CA PRO A 39 11.33 -33.91 -22.84
C PRO A 39 10.16 -34.69 -22.19
N VAL A 40 10.16 -34.79 -20.86
CA VAL A 40 9.14 -35.52 -20.11
C VAL A 40 7.81 -34.76 -20.04
N VAL A 41 7.82 -33.42 -20.15
CA VAL A 41 6.64 -32.57 -20.12
C VAL A 41 6.17 -32.23 -21.53
N ASP A 42 4.85 -32.18 -21.72
CA ASP A 42 4.20 -31.81 -22.98
C ASP A 42 3.93 -30.30 -23.09
N ILE A 43 3.95 -29.58 -21.98
CA ILE A 43 3.66 -28.14 -21.88
C ILE A 43 4.81 -27.48 -21.12
N ILE A 44 5.33 -26.39 -21.67
CA ILE A 44 6.28 -25.50 -20.99
C ILE A 44 5.46 -24.65 -20.01
N ALA A 45 5.69 -24.84 -18.71
CA ALA A 45 4.81 -24.30 -17.68
C ALA A 45 5.57 -23.42 -16.67
N PRO A 46 6.17 -22.30 -17.11
CA PRO A 46 6.99 -21.46 -16.26
C PRO A 46 6.16 -20.82 -15.14
N MET A 47 6.86 -20.44 -14.08
CA MET A 47 6.31 -19.74 -12.93
C MET A 47 6.85 -18.31 -12.91
N TYR A 48 5.97 -17.32 -12.90
CA TYR A 48 6.29 -15.88 -12.89
C TYR A 48 7.33 -15.40 -13.93
N PRO A 49 7.30 -15.84 -15.21
CA PRO A 49 8.20 -15.26 -16.20
C PRO A 49 7.88 -13.78 -16.35
N SER A 50 8.90 -12.93 -16.51
CA SER A 50 8.67 -11.58 -17.02
C SER A 50 8.07 -11.64 -18.43
N LEU A 51 7.43 -10.55 -18.86
CA LEU A 51 6.85 -10.47 -20.19
C LEU A 51 7.90 -10.72 -21.29
N ASP A 52 9.11 -10.16 -21.13
CA ASP A 52 10.20 -10.33 -22.08
C ASP A 52 10.66 -11.80 -22.14
N GLU A 53 10.88 -12.45 -20.99
CA GLU A 53 11.23 -13.88 -20.92
C GLU A 53 10.17 -14.77 -21.57
N LEU A 54 8.89 -14.47 -21.34
CA LEU A 54 7.77 -15.20 -21.94
C LEU A 54 7.77 -15.08 -23.48
N ILE A 55 8.00 -13.88 -24.00
CA ILE A 55 8.09 -13.62 -25.44
C ILE A 55 9.33 -14.28 -26.05
N GLU A 56 10.46 -14.25 -25.36
CA GLU A 56 11.68 -14.93 -25.78
C GLU A 56 11.48 -16.45 -25.85
N GLU A 57 10.81 -17.04 -24.86
CA GLU A 57 10.47 -18.46 -24.84
C GLU A 57 9.57 -18.85 -26.02
N ALA A 58 8.57 -18.01 -26.33
CA ALA A 58 7.64 -18.23 -27.44
C ALA A 58 8.32 -18.20 -28.82
N LYS A 59 9.46 -17.51 -28.95
CA LYS A 59 10.22 -17.38 -30.21
C LYS A 59 11.20 -18.53 -30.47
N LYS A 60 11.44 -19.42 -29.50
CA LYS A 60 12.30 -20.60 -29.69
C LYS A 60 11.69 -21.59 -30.70
N GLU A 61 12.55 -22.36 -31.37
CA GLU A 61 12.15 -23.51 -32.20
C GLU A 61 11.74 -24.70 -31.30
N ASP A 62 10.52 -24.65 -30.80
CA ASP A 62 9.89 -25.70 -29.99
C ASP A 62 8.37 -25.69 -30.27
N ASP A 63 7.76 -26.86 -30.45
CA ASP A 63 6.33 -26.98 -30.77
C ASP A 63 5.44 -27.05 -29.52
N ARG A 64 6.02 -27.17 -28.33
CA ARG A 64 5.27 -27.26 -27.08
C ARG A 64 4.61 -25.92 -26.76
N PRO A 65 3.33 -25.92 -26.33
CA PRO A 65 2.67 -24.72 -25.86
C PRO A 65 3.26 -24.26 -24.52
N ILE A 66 3.14 -22.97 -24.28
CA ILE A 66 3.51 -22.29 -23.05
C ILE A 66 2.23 -21.93 -22.31
N ILE A 67 2.07 -22.46 -21.10
CA ILE A 67 0.97 -22.11 -20.20
C ILE A 67 1.57 -21.83 -18.83
N MET A 68 1.61 -20.56 -18.43
CA MET A 68 2.21 -20.17 -17.16
C MET A 68 1.45 -20.86 -16.01
N CYS A 69 2.14 -21.71 -15.24
CA CYS A 69 1.50 -22.43 -14.14
C CYS A 69 1.13 -21.47 -12.99
N GLU A 70 1.90 -20.39 -12.84
CA GLU A 70 1.58 -19.24 -12.00
C GLU A 70 2.10 -17.98 -12.70
N TYR A 71 1.28 -16.92 -12.76
CA TYR A 71 1.70 -15.59 -13.20
C TYR A 71 0.89 -14.51 -12.47
N ALA A 72 1.27 -13.24 -12.64
CA ALA A 72 0.56 -12.09 -12.11
C ALA A 72 0.20 -12.21 -10.61
N HIS A 73 1.22 -12.39 -9.76
CA HIS A 73 1.06 -12.55 -8.31
C HIS A 73 0.18 -11.45 -7.68
N SER A 74 -1.00 -11.80 -7.18
CA SER A 74 -2.09 -10.90 -6.79
C SER A 74 -2.04 -10.47 -5.31
N MET A 75 -0.89 -10.57 -4.65
CA MET A 75 -0.72 -10.18 -3.24
C MET A 75 -1.02 -8.70 -2.97
N GLY A 76 -2.00 -8.45 -2.09
CA GLY A 76 -2.40 -7.10 -1.70
C GLY A 76 -2.91 -6.26 -2.87
N ASN A 77 -2.31 -5.09 -3.07
CA ASN A 77 -2.62 -4.22 -4.23
C ASN A 77 -1.61 -4.49 -5.35
N SER A 78 -1.96 -5.43 -6.24
CA SER A 78 -1.09 -5.98 -7.28
C SER A 78 -1.82 -6.19 -8.60
N THR A 79 -1.36 -7.15 -9.41
CA THR A 79 -1.90 -7.51 -10.74
C THR A 79 -1.82 -6.35 -11.72
N GLY A 80 -0.75 -5.56 -11.62
CA GLY A 80 -0.37 -4.62 -12.67
C GLY A 80 -0.02 -5.35 -13.97
N ASN A 81 0.01 -4.63 -15.08
CA ASN A 81 0.38 -5.08 -16.43
C ASN A 81 -0.28 -6.37 -16.97
N LEU A 82 -1.44 -6.76 -16.42
CA LEU A 82 -2.16 -7.96 -16.86
C LEU A 82 -2.56 -7.89 -18.34
N ARG A 83 -2.89 -6.69 -18.83
CA ARG A 83 -3.27 -6.46 -20.23
C ARG A 83 -2.15 -6.86 -21.18
N GLU A 84 -0.92 -6.50 -20.86
CA GLU A 84 0.26 -6.74 -21.68
C GLU A 84 0.57 -8.24 -21.82
N TYR A 85 0.40 -9.04 -20.76
CA TYR A 85 0.47 -10.51 -20.86
C TYR A 85 -0.56 -11.06 -21.84
N TRP A 86 -1.80 -10.57 -21.79
CA TRP A 86 -2.86 -11.06 -22.67
C TRP A 86 -2.78 -10.53 -24.10
N ASP A 87 -2.16 -9.37 -24.31
CA ASP A 87 -1.77 -8.92 -25.65
C ASP A 87 -0.71 -9.89 -26.23
N ALA A 88 0.27 -10.36 -25.43
CA ALA A 88 1.22 -11.38 -25.86
C ALA A 88 0.56 -12.75 -26.15
N VAL A 89 -0.42 -13.17 -25.32
CA VAL A 89 -1.23 -14.38 -25.60
C VAL A 89 -1.96 -14.27 -26.94
N ALA A 90 -2.43 -13.08 -27.31
CA ALA A 90 -3.12 -12.86 -28.58
C ALA A 90 -2.16 -12.78 -29.79
N GLU A 91 -0.89 -12.41 -29.56
CA GLU A 91 0.12 -12.25 -30.62
C GLU A 91 0.89 -13.53 -30.93
N TYR A 92 1.20 -14.35 -29.91
CA TYR A 92 2.07 -15.52 -30.05
C TYR A 92 1.31 -16.83 -29.83
N ASP A 93 1.09 -17.61 -30.90
CA ASP A 93 0.32 -18.87 -30.88
C ASP A 93 0.76 -19.88 -29.81
N ARG A 94 2.07 -19.92 -29.48
CA ARG A 94 2.60 -20.82 -28.45
C ARG A 94 2.19 -20.40 -27.04
N ILE A 95 1.91 -19.13 -26.78
CA ILE A 95 1.48 -18.65 -25.47
C ILE A 95 -0.03 -18.86 -25.36
N GLN A 96 -0.46 -19.83 -24.56
CA GLN A 96 -1.88 -20.19 -24.43
C GLN A 96 -2.49 -19.74 -23.09
N GLY A 97 -1.93 -18.68 -22.49
CA GLY A 97 -2.40 -18.09 -21.24
C GLY A 97 -1.67 -18.63 -20.01
N GLY A 98 -2.37 -18.65 -18.88
CA GLY A 98 -1.81 -19.09 -17.60
C GLY A 98 -2.78 -18.97 -16.44
N PHE A 99 -2.32 -19.32 -15.24
CA PHE A 99 -3.11 -19.30 -14.02
C PHE A 99 -2.61 -18.19 -13.08
N ILE A 100 -3.50 -17.26 -12.71
CA ILE A 100 -3.16 -16.20 -11.75
C ILE A 100 -2.89 -16.82 -10.38
N TRP A 101 -1.85 -16.34 -9.70
CA TRP A 101 -1.62 -16.67 -8.29
C TRP A 101 -2.13 -15.56 -7.36
N ASP A 102 -3.21 -15.75 -6.61
CA ASP A 102 -4.11 -16.90 -6.63
C ASP A 102 -5.58 -16.49 -6.48
N TRP A 103 -6.47 -17.46 -6.24
CA TRP A 103 -7.89 -17.17 -6.14
C TRP A 103 -8.25 -16.37 -4.90
N CYS A 104 -7.81 -16.81 -3.71
CA CYS A 104 -8.40 -16.38 -2.44
C CYS A 104 -7.34 -16.27 -1.35
N ASP A 105 -7.34 -15.11 -0.67
CA ASP A 105 -6.55 -14.90 0.52
C ASP A 105 -6.76 -16.00 1.57
N GLN A 106 -5.67 -16.50 2.14
CA GLN A 106 -5.69 -17.55 3.17
C GLN A 106 -5.75 -16.95 4.59
N GLY A 107 -6.57 -15.92 4.77
CA GLY A 107 -6.76 -15.25 6.05
C GLY A 107 -7.76 -15.97 6.97
N ILE A 108 -7.37 -16.25 8.21
CA ILE A 108 -8.21 -16.96 9.19
C ILE A 108 -9.12 -15.98 9.91
N ARG A 109 -10.44 -16.18 9.84
CA ARG A 109 -11.41 -15.31 10.51
C ARG A 109 -11.27 -15.37 12.03
N GLN A 110 -11.02 -14.22 12.63
CA GLN A 110 -11.08 -13.96 14.06
C GLN A 110 -12.33 -13.15 14.40
N ARG A 111 -12.84 -13.31 15.63
CA ARG A 111 -14.10 -12.67 16.08
C ARG A 111 -13.88 -11.43 16.93
N THR A 112 -12.72 -11.33 17.57
CA THR A 112 -12.42 -10.28 18.54
C THR A 112 -11.03 -9.74 18.30
N ALA A 113 -10.86 -8.42 18.43
CA ALA A 113 -9.56 -7.79 18.48
C ALA A 113 -9.39 -7.12 19.85
N LYS A 114 -8.24 -7.34 20.50
CA LYS A 114 -7.88 -6.75 21.79
C LYS A 114 -7.01 -5.52 21.52
N PHE A 115 -7.26 -4.42 22.22
CA PHE A 115 -6.46 -3.20 22.14
C PHE A 115 -6.04 -2.76 23.52
N ALA A 116 -4.74 -2.58 23.74
CA ALA A 116 -4.21 -1.94 24.94
C ALA A 116 -4.18 -0.43 24.74
N ARG A 117 -4.54 0.34 25.77
CA ARG A 117 -4.39 1.80 25.75
C ARG A 117 -2.97 2.22 26.11
N ASP A 118 -2.36 3.02 25.25
CA ASP A 118 -1.14 3.76 25.57
C ASP A 118 -1.45 4.87 26.57
N LYS A 119 -0.93 4.77 27.78
CA LYS A 119 -1.14 5.76 28.85
C LYS A 119 -0.46 7.10 28.56
N ALA A 120 0.56 7.13 27.71
CA ALA A 120 1.26 8.35 27.34
C ALA A 120 0.42 9.25 26.42
N SER A 121 -0.33 8.64 25.49
CA SER A 121 -0.95 9.38 24.39
C SER A 121 -2.44 9.08 24.16
N GLY A 122 -2.99 8.07 24.81
CA GLY A 122 -4.34 7.56 24.59
C GLY A 122 -4.50 6.73 23.31
N ARG A 123 -3.43 6.50 22.53
CA ARG A 123 -3.44 5.65 21.33
C ARG A 123 -3.77 4.20 21.69
N ARG A 124 -4.21 3.44 20.70
CA ARG A 124 -4.44 2.00 20.83
C ARG A 124 -3.26 1.22 20.27
N ALA A 125 -2.83 0.19 21.00
CA ALA A 125 -1.94 -0.85 20.51
C ALA A 125 -2.77 -2.13 20.29
N LEU A 126 -2.70 -2.71 19.09
CA LEU A 126 -3.38 -3.97 18.78
C LEU A 126 -2.64 -5.12 19.47
N VAL A 127 -3.36 -5.98 20.18
CA VAL A 127 -2.79 -7.08 20.98
C VAL A 127 -3.20 -8.43 20.41
N PHE A 128 -2.19 -9.24 20.14
CA PHE A 128 -2.28 -10.66 19.79
C PHE A 128 -1.69 -11.48 20.93
N GLY A 129 -2.36 -12.56 21.33
CA GLY A 129 -2.03 -13.33 22.54
C GLY A 129 -2.92 -13.00 23.73
N ASP A 130 -2.53 -13.51 24.90
CA ASP A 130 -3.32 -13.40 26.12
C ASP A 130 -2.75 -12.39 27.10
N ILE A 131 -3.65 -11.73 27.83
CA ILE A 131 -3.28 -10.81 28.92
C ILE A 131 -3.63 -11.50 30.24
N LEU A 132 -2.61 -11.91 30.98
CA LEU A 132 -2.74 -12.61 32.26
C LEU A 132 -2.59 -11.66 33.44
N GLU A 133 -3.20 -12.00 34.57
CA GLU A 133 -2.84 -11.39 35.85
C GLU A 133 -1.47 -11.91 36.30
N ALA A 134 -0.53 -11.00 36.50
CA ALA A 134 0.78 -11.29 37.06
C ALA A 134 1.20 -10.17 38.03
N LYS A 135 2.34 -10.32 38.70
CA LYS A 135 3.03 -9.21 39.37
C LYS A 135 4.22 -8.82 38.52
N PRO A 136 4.49 -7.54 38.24
CA PRO A 136 3.95 -6.36 38.92
C PRO A 136 2.59 -5.84 38.41
N GLY A 137 1.97 -6.47 37.42
CA GLY A 137 0.66 -6.11 36.88
C GLY A 137 0.20 -7.08 35.79
N ARG A 138 -0.79 -6.71 34.98
CA ARG A 138 -1.19 -7.52 33.82
C ARG A 138 -0.08 -7.61 32.78
N ALA A 139 0.09 -8.80 32.22
CA ALA A 139 1.19 -9.10 31.31
C ALA A 139 0.71 -9.78 30.03
N LEU A 140 1.35 -9.44 28.92
CA LEU A 140 1.20 -10.12 27.64
C LEU A 140 1.94 -11.45 27.65
N GLN A 141 1.26 -12.54 27.28
CA GLN A 141 1.81 -13.88 27.15
C GLN A 141 1.79 -14.35 25.69
N CYS A 142 2.91 -14.91 25.23
CA CYS A 142 3.05 -15.68 23.97
C CYS A 142 2.30 -15.05 22.78
N GLY A 143 2.63 -13.80 22.47
CA GLY A 143 2.03 -13.02 21.41
C GLY A 143 2.73 -11.67 21.28
N TYR A 144 2.07 -10.68 20.68
CA TYR A 144 2.66 -9.36 20.48
C TYR A 144 1.65 -8.22 20.61
N ALA A 145 2.13 -7.04 21.01
CA ALA A 145 1.38 -5.80 20.92
C ALA A 145 2.00 -4.88 19.86
N ALA A 146 1.21 -4.49 18.85
CA ALA A 146 1.63 -3.59 17.78
C ALA A 146 1.07 -2.18 18.02
N VAL A 147 1.97 -1.21 18.22
CA VAL A 147 1.62 0.20 18.37
C VAL A 147 1.60 0.85 16.99
N ALA A 148 0.49 1.51 16.65
CA ALA A 148 0.37 2.22 15.38
C ALA A 148 1.53 3.21 15.18
N PRO A 149 2.12 3.31 13.97
CA PRO A 149 3.18 4.27 13.70
C PRO A 149 2.76 5.70 14.03
N GLY A 150 3.68 6.49 14.57
CA GLY A 150 3.45 7.90 14.88
C GLY A 150 4.77 8.64 15.05
N ALA A 151 4.78 9.94 14.72
CA ALA A 151 5.99 10.76 14.73
C ALA A 151 6.73 10.72 16.08
N VAL A 152 6.00 10.72 17.21
CA VAL A 152 6.59 10.66 18.55
C VAL A 152 7.27 9.33 18.89
N LEU A 153 7.04 8.27 18.11
CA LEU A 153 7.68 6.96 18.27
C LEU A 153 8.87 6.79 17.32
N ASN A 154 9.04 7.71 16.36
CA ASN A 154 10.20 7.80 15.49
C ASN A 154 11.26 8.65 16.18
N ILE A 155 11.95 8.07 17.16
CA ILE A 155 13.00 8.79 17.90
C ILE A 155 14.17 9.03 16.94
N THR A 156 14.44 10.31 16.66
CA THR A 156 15.55 10.79 15.82
C THR A 156 16.50 11.71 16.58
N GLY A 157 16.46 11.67 17.92
CA GLY A 157 17.36 12.42 18.78
C GLY A 157 18.67 11.68 19.04
N ASN A 158 19.45 12.20 19.99
CA ASN A 158 20.66 11.57 20.50
C ASN A 158 20.42 10.88 21.87
N ALA A 159 19.17 10.68 22.30
CA ALA A 159 18.88 10.02 23.56
C ALA A 159 17.60 9.18 23.48
N ILE A 160 17.58 8.07 24.22
CA ILE A 160 16.43 7.17 24.33
C ILE A 160 16.53 6.31 25.60
N THR A 161 15.38 5.96 26.17
CA THR A 161 15.28 4.87 27.14
C THR A 161 14.16 3.92 26.71
N VAL A 162 14.47 2.62 26.70
CA VAL A 162 13.51 1.54 26.48
C VAL A 162 13.54 0.63 27.70
N MET A 163 12.39 0.35 28.31
CA MET A 163 12.34 -0.52 29.48
C MET A 163 11.03 -1.31 29.56
N LEU A 164 11.08 -2.46 30.22
CA LEU A 164 9.91 -3.28 30.53
C LEU A 164 10.23 -4.32 31.62
N TRP A 165 9.19 -4.88 32.19
CA TRP A 165 9.28 -6.10 33.00
C TRP A 165 9.18 -7.33 32.10
N VAL A 166 10.07 -8.29 32.32
CA VAL A 166 10.05 -9.59 31.63
C VAL A 166 10.03 -10.72 32.63
N ARG A 167 9.27 -11.77 32.35
CA ARG A 167 9.43 -13.10 32.94
C ARG A 167 9.68 -14.10 31.83
N PRO A 168 10.95 -14.31 31.44
CA PRO A 168 11.31 -15.11 30.28
C PRO A 168 11.08 -16.61 30.48
N ASP A 169 10.55 -17.27 29.46
CA ASP A 169 10.57 -18.73 29.38
C ASP A 169 11.96 -19.22 28.94
N ARG A 170 12.32 -20.45 29.30
CA ARG A 170 13.57 -21.08 28.83
C ARG A 170 13.61 -21.14 27.31
N HIS A 171 14.64 -20.54 26.72
CA HIS A 171 14.84 -20.44 25.28
C HIS A 171 16.32 -20.30 24.92
N ASP A 172 16.75 -20.94 23.83
CA ASP A 172 18.15 -20.93 23.38
C ASP A 172 18.33 -20.28 21.98
N GLY A 173 17.55 -19.23 21.72
CA GLY A 173 17.63 -18.42 20.51
C GLY A 173 17.37 -16.95 20.78
N LEU A 174 17.03 -16.19 19.74
CA LEU A 174 16.62 -14.79 19.89
C LEU A 174 15.25 -14.72 20.59
N ASN A 175 15.12 -13.88 21.61
CA ASN A 175 13.86 -13.64 22.33
C ASN A 175 13.57 -12.14 22.37
N VAL A 176 12.62 -11.67 21.55
CA VAL A 176 12.36 -10.24 21.35
C VAL A 176 11.40 -9.70 22.41
N PHE A 177 11.79 -8.66 23.15
CA PHE A 177 10.95 -8.07 24.19
C PHE A 177 10.24 -6.80 23.71
N LEU A 178 10.99 -5.82 23.20
CA LEU A 178 10.47 -4.57 22.65
C LEU A 178 11.39 -4.11 21.53
N CYS A 179 10.83 -3.78 20.37
CA CYS A 179 11.62 -3.21 19.29
C CYS A 179 10.82 -2.31 18.36
N LYS A 180 11.55 -1.56 17.53
CA LYS A 180 11.05 -0.87 16.34
C LYS A 180 11.85 -1.34 15.12
N GLY A 181 11.59 -2.59 14.74
CA GLY A 181 12.38 -3.31 13.75
C GLY A 181 13.76 -3.73 14.27
N ASP A 182 14.61 -4.23 13.38
CA ASP A 182 15.92 -4.80 13.75
C ASP A 182 16.96 -3.76 14.20
N ALA A 183 16.81 -2.49 13.82
CA ALA A 183 17.91 -1.54 13.92
C ALA A 183 17.60 -0.25 14.65
N GLN A 184 16.38 0.33 14.56
CA GLN A 184 16.15 1.65 15.16
C GLN A 184 16.37 1.65 16.69
N TYR A 185 15.61 0.82 17.40
CA TYR A 185 15.88 0.45 18.77
C TYR A 185 15.26 -0.91 19.08
N ALA A 186 16.00 -1.77 19.78
CA ALA A 186 15.52 -3.09 20.17
C ALA A 186 16.15 -3.53 21.50
N LEU A 187 15.33 -4.17 22.35
CA LEU A 187 15.71 -4.82 23.60
C LEU A 187 15.27 -6.28 23.52
N TYR A 188 16.22 -7.20 23.59
CA TYR A 188 15.99 -8.63 23.37
C TYR A 188 17.05 -9.50 24.04
N GLN A 189 16.79 -10.79 24.17
CA GLN A 189 17.76 -11.78 24.64
C GLN A 189 18.39 -12.54 23.45
N ILE A 190 19.68 -12.87 23.56
CA ILE A 190 20.45 -13.66 22.60
C ILE A 190 20.85 -15.00 23.24
N GLY A 191 20.22 -16.08 22.76
CA GLY A 191 20.43 -17.43 23.27
C GLY A 191 20.19 -17.51 24.78
N ALA A 192 20.78 -18.49 25.44
CA ALA A 192 20.67 -18.61 26.90
C ALA A 192 21.65 -17.72 27.70
N LYS A 193 22.29 -16.71 27.10
CA LYS A 193 23.51 -16.09 27.66
C LYS A 193 23.44 -14.60 27.93
N SER A 194 22.78 -13.82 27.07
CA SER A 194 22.88 -12.36 27.17
C SER A 194 21.59 -11.60 26.89
N LEU A 195 21.39 -10.51 27.62
CA LEU A 195 20.45 -9.44 27.29
C LEU A 195 21.16 -8.44 26.38
N ALA A 196 20.46 -7.94 25.37
CA ALA A 196 21.01 -7.06 24.35
C ALA A 196 20.14 -5.82 24.11
N PHE A 197 20.80 -4.68 23.95
CA PHE A 197 20.20 -3.42 23.52
C PHE A 197 20.88 -2.95 22.23
N GLN A 198 20.08 -2.71 21.20
CA GLN A 198 20.53 -2.39 19.85
C GLN A 198 19.98 -1.03 19.41
N LEU A 199 20.81 -0.24 18.73
CA LEU A 199 20.47 1.07 18.14
C LEU A 199 21.15 1.28 16.79
N ASP A 200 20.51 2.02 15.90
CA ASP A 200 21.11 2.50 14.65
C ASP A 200 21.49 3.97 14.82
N LEU A 201 22.77 4.23 15.04
CA LEU A 201 23.33 5.58 15.18
C LEU A 201 24.00 6.05 13.86
N GLY A 202 23.57 5.50 12.73
CA GLY A 202 24.26 5.57 11.44
C GLY A 202 25.27 4.46 11.20
N ARG A 203 25.46 3.63 12.23
CA ARG A 203 25.96 2.27 12.18
C ARG A 203 25.18 1.48 13.21
N ASN A 204 25.02 0.18 12.96
CA ASN A 204 24.31 -0.68 13.88
C ASN A 204 25.18 -0.93 15.13
N MET A 205 24.68 -0.53 16.29
CA MET A 205 25.33 -0.63 17.59
C MET A 205 24.62 -1.69 18.42
N LEU A 206 25.37 -2.63 19.00
CA LEU A 206 24.85 -3.69 19.87
C LEU A 206 25.61 -3.69 21.18
N LEU A 207 24.90 -3.49 22.29
CA LEU A 207 25.40 -3.64 23.65
C LEU A 207 24.81 -4.92 24.25
N SER A 208 25.61 -5.74 24.92
CA SER A 208 25.11 -6.97 25.55
C SER A 208 25.70 -7.19 26.94
N ALA A 209 24.86 -7.65 27.87
CA ALA A 209 25.21 -8.04 29.24
C ALA A 209 24.92 -9.52 29.47
N PRO A 210 25.71 -10.23 30.30
CA PRO A 210 25.36 -11.58 30.73
C PRO A 210 24.03 -11.59 31.50
N LEU A 211 23.26 -12.67 31.31
CA LEU A 211 22.02 -12.89 32.07
C LEU A 211 22.36 -13.34 33.50
N PRO A 212 21.56 -12.96 34.51
CA PRO A 212 21.72 -13.45 35.87
C PRO A 212 21.33 -14.94 35.97
N ASP A 213 21.81 -15.64 37.02
CA ASP A 213 21.58 -17.08 37.19
C ASP A 213 20.08 -17.43 37.38
N ASP A 214 19.28 -16.48 37.87
CA ASP A 214 17.84 -16.57 38.12
C ASP A 214 16.97 -16.02 36.98
N TRP A 215 17.55 -15.78 35.79
CA TRP A 215 16.89 -15.14 34.65
C TRP A 215 15.54 -15.74 34.21
N TYR A 216 15.37 -17.06 34.36
CA TYR A 216 14.20 -17.77 33.85
C TYR A 216 13.16 -17.99 34.92
N ASP A 217 11.89 -17.93 34.51
CA ASP A 217 10.73 -18.19 35.37
C ASP A 217 10.56 -17.20 36.54
N ASP A 218 11.38 -16.15 36.63
CA ASP A 218 11.26 -15.02 37.56
C ASP A 218 11.17 -13.67 36.82
N TRP A 219 10.73 -12.64 37.52
CA TRP A 219 10.53 -11.30 36.98
C TRP A 219 11.78 -10.45 37.07
N HIS A 220 12.19 -9.88 35.93
CA HIS A 220 13.28 -8.92 35.85
C HIS A 220 12.81 -7.60 35.25
N HIS A 221 13.26 -6.49 35.82
CA HIS A 221 13.08 -5.16 35.23
C HIS A 221 14.31 -4.80 34.40
N ILE A 222 14.14 -4.70 33.08
CA ILE A 222 15.25 -4.46 32.16
C ILE A 222 15.12 -3.12 31.47
N ALA A 223 16.25 -2.45 31.23
CA ALA A 223 16.27 -1.19 30.50
C ALA A 223 17.52 -1.05 29.62
N GLY A 224 17.34 -0.50 28.42
CA GLY A 224 18.40 0.02 27.55
C GLY A 224 18.34 1.54 27.50
N VAL A 225 19.47 2.21 27.70
CA VAL A 225 19.57 3.68 27.77
C VAL A 225 20.66 4.14 26.81
N TYR A 226 20.41 5.23 26.10
CA TYR A 226 21.41 5.98 25.36
C TYR A 226 21.24 7.47 25.65
N ASP A 227 22.33 8.15 25.97
CA ASP A 227 22.34 9.56 26.42
C ASP A 227 23.08 10.51 25.47
N GLY A 228 23.54 10.01 24.33
CA GLY A 228 24.32 10.78 23.34
C GLY A 228 25.81 10.47 23.40
N GLU A 229 26.29 9.96 24.54
CA GLU A 229 27.70 9.68 24.80
C GLU A 229 27.96 8.19 25.08
N SER A 230 26.97 7.47 25.60
CA SER A 230 27.11 6.05 25.95
C SER A 230 25.79 5.29 25.93
N MET A 231 25.86 4.02 25.53
CA MET A 231 24.79 3.05 25.72
C MET A 231 24.98 2.32 27.04
N ARG A 232 23.88 2.06 27.76
CA ARG A 232 23.87 1.34 29.04
C ARG A 232 22.73 0.32 29.07
N LEU A 233 22.97 -0.82 29.70
CA LEU A 233 21.97 -1.85 29.99
C LEU A 233 21.81 -1.98 31.50
N TYR A 234 20.57 -2.05 31.96
CA TYR A 234 20.21 -2.27 33.36
C TYR A 234 19.39 -3.54 33.50
N ILE A 235 19.68 -4.31 34.55
CA ILE A 235 18.90 -5.47 35.01
C ILE A 235 18.59 -5.23 36.48
N ASP A 236 17.30 -5.26 36.83
CA ASP A 236 16.77 -5.01 38.18
C ASP A 236 17.25 -3.68 38.78
N GLY A 237 17.40 -2.68 37.92
CA GLY A 237 17.83 -1.32 38.28
C GLY A 237 19.31 -1.19 38.62
N VAL A 238 20.11 -2.23 38.37
CA VAL A 238 21.57 -2.22 38.46
C VAL A 238 22.15 -2.14 37.04
N GLU A 239 23.15 -1.28 36.84
CA GLU A 239 23.85 -1.19 35.56
C GLU A 239 24.66 -2.47 35.32
N ALA A 240 24.31 -3.21 34.27
CA ALA A 240 24.94 -4.47 33.92
C ALA A 240 26.15 -4.28 32.99
N VAL A 241 26.08 -3.31 32.08
CA VAL A 241 27.18 -2.95 31.17
C VAL A 241 26.96 -1.54 30.59
N ALA A 242 28.06 -0.87 30.25
CA ALA A 242 28.08 0.40 29.53
C ALA A 242 29.13 0.38 28.41
N GLN A 243 28.86 1.10 27.32
CA GLN A 243 29.79 1.28 26.21
C GLN A 243 29.68 2.70 25.63
N PRO A 244 30.80 3.38 25.31
CA PRO A 244 30.76 4.65 24.57
C PRO A 244 30.04 4.51 23.23
N ALA A 245 29.17 5.47 22.92
CA ALA A 245 28.39 5.51 21.69
C ALA A 245 28.06 6.96 21.34
N GLU A 246 28.18 7.32 20.08
CA GLU A 246 27.89 8.67 19.59
C GLU A 246 27.12 8.57 18.29
N GLY A 247 26.23 9.54 18.04
CA GLY A 247 25.45 9.65 16.81
C GLY A 247 24.00 10.05 17.07
N ILE A 248 23.25 10.11 15.98
CA ILE A 248 21.81 10.39 15.99
C ILE A 248 21.09 9.11 15.65
N ILE A 249 20.02 8.78 16.39
CA ILE A 249 19.20 7.61 16.14
C ILE A 249 18.54 7.76 14.77
N ARG A 250 18.74 6.78 13.88
CA ARG A 250 18.11 6.77 12.56
C ARG A 250 16.67 6.26 12.63
N SER A 251 15.78 6.94 11.91
CA SER A 251 14.38 6.52 11.82
C SER A 251 14.22 5.38 10.82
N HIS A 252 13.39 4.40 11.19
CA HIS A 252 12.98 3.28 10.35
C HIS A 252 11.44 3.19 10.33
N PRO A 253 10.84 2.62 9.26
CA PRO A 253 9.39 2.68 9.06
C PRO A 253 8.58 1.66 9.88
N TRP A 254 9.26 0.87 10.70
CA TRP A 254 8.66 -0.18 11.50
C TRP A 254 7.78 0.40 12.60
N ALA A 255 6.66 -0.24 12.91
CA ALA A 255 5.90 0.07 14.11
C ALA A 255 6.66 -0.38 15.37
N VAL A 256 6.31 0.17 16.54
CA VAL A 256 6.84 -0.34 17.81
C VAL A 256 6.07 -1.59 18.17
N PHE A 257 6.77 -2.69 18.37
CA PHE A 257 6.20 -3.98 18.74
C PHE A 257 6.76 -4.43 20.09
N ILE A 258 5.87 -5.01 20.90
CA ILE A 258 6.19 -5.71 22.14
C ILE A 258 6.03 -7.20 21.86
N GLY A 259 7.04 -8.03 22.11
CA GLY A 259 6.95 -9.49 21.94
C GLY A 259 7.04 -10.02 20.50
N ARG A 260 7.33 -9.17 19.51
CA ARG A 260 7.67 -9.61 18.13
C ARG A 260 8.48 -8.53 17.42
N ASN A 261 9.29 -8.91 16.45
CA ASN A 261 9.98 -7.99 15.57
C ASN A 261 9.23 -7.84 14.24
N PRO A 262 8.78 -6.62 13.87
CA PRO A 262 8.03 -6.43 12.63
C PRO A 262 8.88 -6.54 11.37
N ALA A 263 10.22 -6.46 11.49
CA ALA A 263 11.15 -6.58 10.38
C ALA A 263 11.55 -8.05 10.12
N SER A 264 12.05 -8.73 11.14
CA SER A 264 12.56 -10.12 11.02
C SER A 264 11.53 -11.20 11.40
N LEU A 265 10.36 -10.81 11.90
CA LEU A 265 9.29 -11.71 12.36
C LEU A 265 9.66 -12.61 13.56
N ASN A 266 10.84 -12.44 14.15
CA ASN A 266 11.26 -13.09 15.39
C ASN A 266 10.31 -12.76 16.54
N VAL A 267 9.99 -13.74 17.39
CA VAL A 267 9.00 -13.59 18.46
C VAL A 267 9.64 -13.54 19.85
N GLY A 268 8.88 -12.99 20.80
CA GLY A 268 9.13 -13.03 22.22
C GLY A 268 8.48 -14.25 22.88
N ARG A 269 9.11 -14.77 23.93
CA ARG A 269 8.64 -15.85 24.80
C ARG A 269 8.71 -15.41 26.26
N GLY A 270 7.76 -15.88 27.07
CA GLY A 270 7.55 -15.42 28.43
C GLY A 270 6.46 -14.36 28.56
N LEU A 271 6.45 -13.67 29.70
CA LEU A 271 5.50 -12.61 30.03
C LEU A 271 6.15 -11.24 29.92
N LEU A 272 5.46 -10.28 29.30
CA LEU A 272 5.93 -8.91 29.10
C LEU A 272 4.96 -7.93 29.76
N ALA A 273 5.44 -7.09 30.67
CA ALA A 273 4.61 -6.14 31.42
C ALA A 273 5.23 -4.74 31.43
N HIS A 274 4.37 -3.72 31.49
CA HIS A 274 4.76 -2.30 31.53
C HIS A 274 5.85 -1.86 30.53
N PRO A 275 5.81 -2.25 29.24
CA PRO A 275 6.70 -1.66 28.25
C PRO A 275 6.54 -0.15 28.16
N ALA A 276 7.68 0.54 28.21
CA ALA A 276 7.76 1.99 28.13
C ALA A 276 8.93 2.45 27.26
N VAL A 277 8.73 3.54 26.53
CA VAL A 277 9.74 4.21 25.71
C VAL A 277 9.76 5.69 26.04
N PHE A 278 10.97 6.25 26.15
CA PHE A 278 11.22 7.68 26.36
C PHE A 278 12.15 8.18 25.25
N ASP A 279 11.88 9.38 24.76
CA ASP A 279 12.72 10.13 23.81
C ASP A 279 13.90 10.85 24.50
N ARG A 280 14.27 10.38 25.70
CA ARG A 280 15.33 10.91 26.56
C ARG A 280 16.00 9.79 27.35
N ALA A 281 17.21 10.06 27.84
CA ALA A 281 17.88 9.20 28.79
C ALA A 281 17.27 9.37 30.19
N LEU A 282 16.95 8.25 30.85
CA LEU A 282 16.63 8.22 32.27
C LEU A 282 17.91 7.97 33.08
N ASP A 283 17.98 8.54 34.28
CA ASP A 283 19.04 8.24 35.24
C ASP A 283 18.78 6.91 35.97
N ALA A 284 19.79 6.42 36.70
CA ALA A 284 19.70 5.14 37.39
C ALA A 284 18.65 5.12 38.52
N GLU A 285 18.31 6.27 39.11
CA GLU A 285 17.27 6.35 40.14
C GLU A 285 15.87 6.26 39.53
N ALA A 286 15.65 6.94 38.40
CA ALA A 286 14.44 6.83 37.60
C ALA A 286 14.24 5.38 37.11
N ILE A 287 15.29 4.68 36.68
CA ILE A 287 15.18 3.27 36.24
C ILE A 287 14.86 2.33 37.40
N ARG A 288 15.48 2.53 38.58
CA ARG A 288 15.16 1.74 39.79
C ARG A 288 13.73 1.98 40.28
N SER A 289 13.26 3.22 40.25
CA SER A 289 11.91 3.58 40.70
C SER A 289 10.83 3.21 39.70
N ALA A 290 11.15 3.23 38.40
CA ALA A 290 10.28 2.80 37.31
C ALA A 290 9.76 1.36 37.46
N GLY A 291 10.52 0.50 38.12
CA GLY A 291 10.07 -0.84 38.49
C GLY A 291 8.79 -0.86 39.35
N ARG A 292 8.43 0.26 39.99
CA ARG A 292 7.22 0.38 40.83
C ARG A 292 6.12 1.24 40.19
N ALA A 293 6.49 2.22 39.36
CA ALA A 293 5.60 3.07 38.59
C ALA A 293 6.37 3.75 37.46
N VAL A 294 5.90 3.62 36.21
CA VAL A 294 6.54 4.25 35.05
C VAL A 294 6.52 5.78 35.21
N PRO A 295 7.67 6.49 35.09
CA PRO A 295 7.72 7.94 35.22
C PRO A 295 6.80 8.67 34.23
N ASP A 296 6.29 9.83 34.65
CA ASP A 296 5.58 10.74 33.75
C ASP A 296 6.46 11.14 32.54
N ALA A 297 5.80 11.43 31.41
CA ALA A 297 6.43 11.81 30.14
C ALA A 297 7.14 10.69 29.36
N ALA A 298 6.70 9.45 29.46
CA ALA A 298 6.97 8.44 28.43
C ALA A 298 6.32 8.86 27.10
N VAL A 299 6.90 8.47 25.96
CA VAL A 299 6.25 8.60 24.63
C VAL A 299 5.38 7.40 24.30
N LEU A 300 5.58 6.28 25.01
CA LEU A 300 4.78 5.06 24.98
C LEU A 300 4.78 4.44 26.38
N HIS A 301 3.62 4.03 26.88
CA HIS A 301 3.49 3.16 28.05
C HIS A 301 2.24 2.26 27.93
N LEU A 302 2.44 0.95 27.83
CA LEU A 302 1.35 -0.03 27.85
C LEU A 302 1.39 -0.80 29.19
N ASP A 303 0.44 -0.55 30.08
CA ASP A 303 0.32 -1.30 31.35
C ASP A 303 -0.52 -2.59 31.21
N PHE A 304 -1.18 -2.76 30.07
CA PHE A 304 -2.13 -3.85 29.79
C PHE A 304 -3.31 -3.95 30.79
N GLU A 305 -3.55 -2.92 31.60
CA GLU A 305 -4.66 -2.88 32.55
C GLU A 305 -5.96 -2.49 31.84
N ASP A 306 -5.88 -1.54 30.89
CA ASP A 306 -7.00 -1.08 30.07
C ASP A 306 -6.99 -1.78 28.70
N ILE A 307 -7.66 -2.93 28.64
CA ILE A 307 -7.84 -3.72 27.41
C ILE A 307 -9.26 -3.53 26.87
N GLU A 308 -9.36 -2.82 25.76
CA GLU A 308 -10.58 -2.74 24.96
C GLU A 308 -10.69 -4.00 24.09
N THR A 309 -11.83 -4.69 24.15
CA THR A 309 -12.13 -5.80 23.22
C THR A 309 -13.23 -5.37 22.27
N THR A 310 -12.95 -5.45 20.96
CA THR A 310 -13.94 -5.21 19.92
C THR A 310 -14.48 -6.53 19.40
N HIS A 311 -15.75 -6.56 18.98
CA HIS A 311 -16.41 -7.74 18.39
C HIS A 311 -16.55 -7.65 16.87
N ARG A 312 -15.68 -6.88 16.22
CA ARG A 312 -15.64 -6.77 14.77
C ARG A 312 -14.79 -7.92 14.21
N PRO A 313 -15.34 -8.79 13.34
CA PRO A 313 -14.54 -9.83 12.70
C PRO A 313 -13.39 -9.22 11.89
N TRP A 314 -12.27 -9.93 11.86
CA TRP A 314 -11.07 -9.59 11.08
C TRP A 314 -10.40 -10.87 10.59
N PHE A 315 -9.45 -10.75 9.66
CA PHE A 315 -8.72 -11.90 9.10
C PHE A 315 -7.26 -11.87 9.59
N ALA A 316 -6.87 -12.93 10.30
CA ALA A 316 -5.51 -13.16 10.77
C ALA A 316 -4.65 -13.79 9.68
N TYR A 317 -3.37 -13.47 9.69
CA TYR A 317 -2.35 -14.06 8.84
C TYR A 317 -1.12 -14.44 9.67
N GLY A 318 -0.02 -14.80 9.01
CA GLY A 318 1.21 -15.27 9.63
C GLY A 318 1.70 -14.47 10.86
N GLY A 319 1.71 -15.16 12.00
CA GLY A 319 2.18 -14.75 13.31
C GLY A 319 1.11 -14.17 14.23
N ASP A 320 -0.11 -13.95 13.72
CA ASP A 320 -1.22 -13.41 14.51
C ASP A 320 -1.81 -14.44 15.49
N LEU A 321 -1.54 -15.73 15.27
CA LEU A 321 -2.00 -16.83 16.13
C LEU A 321 -0.89 -17.37 17.04
N GLY A 322 0.23 -16.65 17.15
CA GLY A 322 1.38 -17.02 17.96
C GLY A 322 2.29 -18.08 17.32
N GLU A 323 2.07 -18.42 16.05
CA GLU A 323 2.90 -19.34 15.28
C GLU A 323 4.27 -18.73 14.95
N THR A 324 5.29 -19.57 15.00
CA THR A 324 6.67 -19.21 14.67
C THR A 324 7.44 -20.48 14.24
N PRO A 325 8.25 -20.43 13.17
CA PRO A 325 8.45 -19.32 12.24
C PRO A 325 7.18 -18.99 11.43
N THR A 326 7.20 -17.85 10.75
CA THR A 326 6.07 -17.37 9.92
C THR A 326 6.57 -16.45 8.81
N ASP A 327 5.88 -16.47 7.67
CA ASP A 327 6.12 -15.59 6.51
C ASP A 327 5.13 -14.41 6.43
N GLY A 328 4.46 -14.10 7.54
CA GLY A 328 3.61 -12.91 7.64
C GLY A 328 2.43 -12.93 6.67
N SER A 329 2.25 -11.85 5.89
CA SER A 329 1.14 -11.69 4.96
C SER A 329 1.31 -12.47 3.65
N PHE A 330 2.39 -13.24 3.47
CA PHE A 330 2.67 -13.95 2.21
C PHE A 330 1.62 -15.00 1.81
N CYS A 331 0.68 -15.33 2.70
CA CYS A 331 -0.48 -16.18 2.42
C CYS A 331 -1.72 -15.42 1.90
N LEU A 332 -1.62 -14.10 1.69
CA LEU A 332 -2.72 -13.23 1.24
C LEU A 332 -2.48 -12.79 -0.22
N ASN A 333 -2.69 -13.73 -1.16
CA ASN A 333 -2.34 -13.58 -2.57
C ASN A 333 -3.56 -13.52 -3.50
N GLY A 334 -4.77 -13.39 -2.94
CA GLY A 334 -6.00 -13.66 -3.65
C GLY A 334 -6.52 -12.51 -4.50
N LEU A 335 -7.16 -12.85 -5.62
CA LEU A 335 -8.09 -11.95 -6.32
C LEU A 335 -9.38 -11.68 -5.50
N VAL A 336 -9.66 -12.51 -4.49
CA VAL A 336 -10.75 -12.29 -3.54
C VAL A 336 -10.27 -12.42 -2.09
N SER A 337 -10.95 -11.73 -1.18
CA SER A 337 -10.77 -11.86 0.26
C SER A 337 -11.19 -13.26 0.77
N PRO A 338 -10.89 -13.63 2.03
CA PRO A 338 -11.29 -14.94 2.57
C PRO A 338 -12.81 -15.15 2.63
N ASP A 339 -13.62 -14.10 2.55
CA ASP A 339 -15.08 -14.17 2.42
C ASP A 339 -15.60 -13.97 0.99
N ARG A 340 -14.72 -14.15 0.00
CA ARG A 340 -15.01 -14.15 -1.45
C ARG A 340 -15.50 -12.79 -1.96
N ILE A 341 -15.11 -11.71 -1.28
CA ILE A 341 -15.34 -10.36 -1.77
C ILE A 341 -14.22 -10.03 -2.77
N PRO A 342 -14.55 -9.68 -4.02
CA PRO A 342 -13.54 -9.34 -5.02
C PRO A 342 -12.65 -8.18 -4.60
N HIS A 343 -11.34 -8.37 -4.76
CA HIS A 343 -10.38 -7.26 -4.77
C HIS A 343 -10.48 -6.48 -6.10
N PRO A 344 -9.99 -5.23 -6.16
CA PRO A 344 -10.00 -4.44 -7.39
C PRO A 344 -9.40 -5.16 -8.61
N ALA A 345 -8.34 -5.95 -8.41
CA ALA A 345 -7.68 -6.73 -9.45
C ALA A 345 -8.63 -7.73 -10.17
N MET A 346 -9.67 -8.22 -9.51
CA MET A 346 -10.67 -9.10 -10.13
C MET A 346 -11.39 -8.41 -11.31
N TRP A 347 -11.59 -7.10 -11.23
CA TRP A 347 -12.27 -6.35 -12.30
C TRP A 347 -11.37 -6.20 -13.52
N GLU A 348 -10.06 -6.01 -13.32
CA GLU A 348 -9.07 -6.02 -14.40
C GLU A 348 -8.99 -7.41 -15.05
N TYR A 349 -8.94 -8.46 -14.24
CA TYR A 349 -8.98 -9.84 -14.72
C TYR A 349 -10.24 -10.11 -15.57
N LYS A 350 -11.42 -9.75 -15.06
CA LYS A 350 -12.68 -9.86 -15.80
C LYS A 350 -12.62 -9.13 -17.15
N LYS A 351 -12.05 -7.91 -17.17
CA LYS A 351 -11.97 -7.08 -18.36
C LYS A 351 -11.04 -7.67 -19.42
N VAL A 352 -9.84 -8.08 -19.03
CA VAL A 352 -8.82 -8.55 -19.97
C VAL A 352 -9.22 -9.86 -20.64
N LEU A 353 -9.92 -10.75 -19.93
CA LEU A 353 -10.37 -12.07 -20.41
C LEU A 353 -11.77 -12.06 -21.06
N GLU A 354 -12.37 -10.89 -21.24
CA GLU A 354 -13.76 -10.81 -21.71
C GLU A 354 -13.98 -11.54 -23.05
N PRO A 355 -15.17 -12.15 -23.27
CA PRO A 355 -15.45 -12.95 -24.47
C PRO A 355 -15.69 -12.11 -25.74
N VAL A 356 -15.76 -10.78 -25.61
CA VAL A 356 -16.11 -9.87 -26.70
C VAL A 356 -15.06 -8.75 -26.78
N ALA A 357 -14.39 -8.62 -27.91
CA ALA A 357 -13.57 -7.45 -28.21
C ALA A 357 -14.35 -6.46 -29.08
N VAL A 358 -14.19 -5.16 -28.81
CA VAL A 358 -14.87 -4.09 -29.54
C VAL A 358 -13.84 -3.12 -30.09
N GLU A 359 -13.97 -2.75 -31.36
CA GLU A 359 -13.20 -1.69 -31.99
C GLU A 359 -14.15 -0.65 -32.58
N MET A 360 -13.91 0.63 -32.30
CA MET A 360 -14.65 1.72 -32.93
C MET A 360 -14.08 1.96 -34.34
N LYS A 361 -14.88 1.70 -35.38
CA LYS A 361 -14.49 1.91 -36.78
C LYS A 361 -14.85 3.31 -37.27
N ASP A 362 -16.00 3.83 -36.85
CA ASP A 362 -16.44 5.17 -37.20
C ASP A 362 -17.42 5.71 -36.15
N ALA A 363 -16.98 6.71 -35.40
CA ALA A 363 -17.77 7.33 -34.34
C ALA A 363 -18.96 8.13 -34.87
N GLU A 364 -18.89 8.69 -36.09
CA GLU A 364 -19.94 9.57 -36.62
C GLU A 364 -21.16 8.76 -37.07
N SER A 365 -20.91 7.65 -37.74
CA SER A 365 -21.96 6.72 -38.15
C SER A 365 -22.27 5.61 -37.15
N GLY A 366 -21.60 5.61 -35.99
CA GLY A 366 -21.80 4.62 -34.92
C GLY A 366 -21.40 3.20 -35.33
N ARG A 367 -20.39 3.02 -36.19
CA ARG A 367 -19.91 1.67 -36.61
C ARG A 367 -18.86 1.13 -35.65
N PHE A 368 -19.12 -0.08 -35.14
CA PHE A 368 -18.21 -0.82 -34.28
C PHE A 368 -17.99 -2.22 -34.84
N LEU A 369 -16.74 -2.69 -34.82
CA LEU A 369 -16.41 -4.09 -35.11
C LEU A 369 -16.45 -4.88 -33.80
N ILE A 370 -17.31 -5.89 -33.74
CA ILE A 370 -17.44 -6.80 -32.61
C ILE A 370 -16.77 -8.12 -32.97
N THR A 371 -15.83 -8.58 -32.15
CA THR A 371 -15.09 -9.83 -32.34
C THR A 371 -15.44 -10.82 -31.24
N ASN A 372 -15.87 -12.01 -31.63
CA ASN A 372 -16.14 -13.12 -30.72
C ASN A 372 -14.83 -13.86 -30.36
N ARG A 373 -14.41 -13.78 -29.09
CA ARG A 373 -13.22 -14.46 -28.58
C ARG A 373 -13.49 -15.89 -28.11
N ASN A 374 -14.74 -16.35 -28.10
CA ASN A 374 -15.06 -17.73 -27.78
C ASN A 374 -14.64 -18.67 -28.91
N PHE A 375 -14.27 -19.91 -28.55
CA PHE A 375 -13.87 -20.94 -29.52
C PHE A 375 -15.03 -21.84 -29.99
N PHE A 376 -16.14 -21.90 -29.23
CA PHE A 376 -17.21 -22.88 -29.49
C PHE A 376 -18.63 -22.32 -29.50
N VAL A 377 -18.85 -21.12 -28.94
CA VAL A 377 -20.18 -20.50 -28.83
C VAL A 377 -20.25 -19.20 -29.63
N SER A 378 -21.39 -18.99 -30.29
CA SER A 378 -21.73 -17.71 -30.93
C SER A 378 -22.10 -16.66 -29.87
N LEU A 379 -22.14 -15.36 -30.20
CA LEU A 379 -22.47 -14.27 -29.25
C LEU A 379 -23.97 -13.98 -29.07
N ASP A 380 -24.86 -14.77 -29.66
CA ASP A 380 -26.32 -14.60 -29.57
C ASP A 380 -26.91 -14.88 -28.17
N TYR A 381 -26.08 -15.28 -27.21
CA TYR A 381 -26.45 -15.36 -25.78
C TYR A 381 -26.26 -14.03 -25.02
N LEU A 382 -25.75 -12.98 -25.68
CA LEU A 382 -25.48 -11.67 -25.07
C LEU A 382 -26.36 -10.57 -25.71
N ASP A 383 -27.14 -9.89 -24.87
CA ASP A 383 -27.77 -8.62 -25.20
C ASP A 383 -26.73 -7.51 -25.23
N ILE A 384 -26.91 -6.51 -26.11
CA ILE A 384 -26.04 -5.34 -26.19
C ILE A 384 -26.82 -4.11 -25.72
N GLN A 385 -26.35 -3.48 -24.64
CA GLN A 385 -26.83 -2.19 -24.18
C GLN A 385 -25.80 -1.12 -24.51
N TRP A 386 -26.23 0.03 -25.02
CA TRP A 386 -25.32 1.15 -25.29
C TRP A 386 -25.77 2.42 -24.57
N ARG A 387 -24.81 3.27 -24.22
CA ARG A 387 -25.02 4.55 -23.54
C ARG A 387 -24.13 5.63 -24.14
N ILE A 388 -24.66 6.83 -24.28
CA ILE A 388 -23.87 8.06 -24.44
C ILE A 388 -23.81 8.78 -23.10
N VAL A 389 -22.60 9.03 -22.63
CA VAL A 389 -22.32 9.67 -21.34
C VAL A 389 -21.67 11.02 -21.60
N ALA A 390 -22.24 12.09 -21.03
CA ALA A 390 -21.70 13.44 -21.05
C ALA A 390 -21.31 13.86 -19.63
N SER A 391 -20.01 14.02 -19.37
CA SER A 391 -19.44 14.36 -18.04
C SER A 391 -20.07 13.57 -16.88
N GLY A 392 -20.20 12.26 -17.07
CA GLY A 392 -20.76 11.32 -16.08
C GLY A 392 -22.28 11.11 -16.15
N ASN A 393 -23.02 11.93 -16.91
CA ASN A 393 -24.48 11.79 -17.04
C ASN A 393 -24.85 11.02 -18.31
N ILE A 394 -25.72 10.02 -18.19
CA ILE A 394 -26.27 9.32 -19.36
C ILE A 394 -27.26 10.27 -20.06
N ILE A 395 -26.96 10.63 -21.32
CA ILE A 395 -27.81 11.51 -22.14
C ILE A 395 -28.60 10.76 -23.20
N HIS A 396 -28.13 9.57 -23.59
CA HIS A 396 -28.81 8.71 -24.55
C HIS A 396 -28.48 7.25 -24.24
N SER A 397 -29.40 6.34 -24.51
CA SER A 397 -29.19 4.90 -24.29
C SER A 397 -30.16 4.07 -25.11
N GLY A 398 -29.79 2.82 -25.37
CA GLY A 398 -30.69 1.86 -26.00
C GLY A 398 -30.14 0.44 -25.94
N THR A 399 -30.84 -0.45 -26.62
CA THR A 399 -30.47 -1.86 -26.75
C THR A 399 -30.35 -2.22 -28.23
N ILE A 400 -29.53 -3.23 -28.51
CA ILE A 400 -29.43 -3.91 -29.80
C ILE A 400 -29.65 -5.39 -29.50
N GLU A 401 -30.53 -6.03 -30.27
CA GLU A 401 -30.79 -7.46 -30.16
C GLU A 401 -29.50 -8.28 -30.31
N PRO A 402 -29.36 -9.43 -29.63
CA PRO A 402 -28.20 -10.30 -29.76
C PRO A 402 -27.84 -10.61 -31.21
N GLN A 403 -26.54 -10.60 -31.51
CA GLN A 403 -26.03 -10.83 -32.87
C GLN A 403 -25.34 -12.21 -32.94
N PRO A 404 -25.69 -13.08 -33.91
CA PRO A 404 -25.09 -14.41 -34.03
C PRO A 404 -23.70 -14.34 -34.67
N ILE A 405 -22.73 -13.82 -33.92
CA ILE A 405 -21.32 -13.74 -34.35
C ILE A 405 -20.66 -15.08 -34.01
N ALA A 406 -20.31 -15.84 -35.05
CA ALA A 406 -19.70 -17.16 -34.92
C ALA A 406 -18.39 -17.14 -34.10
N PRO A 407 -17.98 -18.27 -33.49
CA PRO A 407 -16.71 -18.37 -32.78
C PRO A 407 -15.53 -17.85 -33.60
N GLN A 408 -14.61 -17.13 -32.94
CA GLN A 408 -13.38 -16.57 -33.55
C GLN A 408 -13.64 -15.64 -34.76
N SER A 409 -14.87 -15.15 -34.94
CA SER A 409 -15.26 -14.31 -36.08
C SER A 409 -15.61 -12.89 -35.61
N SER A 410 -15.68 -11.95 -36.57
CA SER A 410 -16.06 -10.56 -36.31
C SER A 410 -17.24 -10.12 -37.18
N ALA A 411 -18.04 -9.18 -36.68
CA ALA A 411 -19.10 -8.52 -37.44
C ALA A 411 -19.17 -7.03 -37.09
N GLU A 412 -19.48 -6.19 -38.07
CA GLU A 412 -19.76 -4.78 -37.82
C GLU A 412 -21.20 -4.58 -37.37
N ILE A 413 -21.39 -3.79 -36.33
CA ILE A 413 -22.69 -3.34 -35.84
C ILE A 413 -22.80 -1.81 -35.93
N VAL A 414 -24.02 -1.33 -36.12
CA VAL A 414 -24.34 0.10 -36.10
C VAL A 414 -25.09 0.41 -34.80
N VAL A 415 -24.49 1.22 -33.95
CA VAL A 415 -25.12 1.71 -32.72
C VAL A 415 -25.97 2.94 -33.04
N PRO A 416 -27.29 2.91 -32.78
CA PRO A 416 -28.22 3.94 -33.25
C PRO A 416 -28.24 5.18 -32.33
N TYR A 417 -27.09 5.77 -32.06
CA TYR A 417 -27.03 7.09 -31.43
C TYR A 417 -26.93 8.19 -32.49
N ALA A 418 -27.43 9.38 -32.14
CA ALA A 418 -27.17 10.60 -32.88
C ALA A 418 -26.23 11.47 -32.04
N LEU A 419 -25.20 12.01 -32.67
CA LEU A 419 -24.33 12.99 -32.05
C LEU A 419 -25.03 14.35 -32.04
N SER A 420 -25.38 14.85 -30.85
CA SER A 420 -25.88 16.21 -30.69
C SER A 420 -24.75 17.23 -30.78
N GLU A 421 -25.09 18.52 -30.95
CA GLU A 421 -24.11 19.59 -30.80
C GLU A 421 -23.44 19.51 -29.41
N PRO A 422 -22.10 19.47 -29.34
CA PRO A 422 -21.41 19.34 -28.07
C PRO A 422 -21.47 20.63 -27.26
N VAL A 423 -21.66 20.47 -25.95
CA VAL A 423 -21.64 21.57 -24.98
C VAL A 423 -20.19 21.82 -24.55
N ALA A 424 -19.81 23.10 -24.49
CA ALA A 424 -18.48 23.52 -24.06
C ALA A 424 -18.13 22.97 -22.67
N GLY A 425 -16.96 22.32 -22.57
CA GLY A 425 -16.46 21.73 -21.32
C GLY A 425 -17.09 20.39 -20.93
N MET A 426 -17.91 19.78 -21.79
CA MET A 426 -18.38 18.41 -21.59
C MET A 426 -17.51 17.41 -22.34
N GLU A 427 -17.23 16.27 -21.69
CA GLU A 427 -16.62 15.11 -22.34
C GLU A 427 -17.69 14.08 -22.70
N TYR A 428 -17.62 13.56 -23.92
CA TYR A 428 -18.62 12.63 -24.44
C TYR A 428 -18.01 11.26 -24.69
N TRP A 429 -18.69 10.23 -24.18
CA TRP A 429 -18.25 8.84 -24.28
C TRP A 429 -19.40 7.97 -24.75
N VAL A 430 -19.11 6.98 -25.58
CA VAL A 430 -20.02 5.87 -25.87
C VAL A 430 -19.54 4.63 -25.13
N SER A 431 -20.46 3.95 -24.44
CA SER A 431 -20.20 2.65 -23.83
C SER A 431 -21.13 1.58 -24.39
N LEU A 432 -20.58 0.38 -24.61
CA LEU A 432 -21.30 -0.83 -25.00
C LEU A 432 -21.14 -1.84 -23.86
N HIS A 433 -22.24 -2.45 -23.44
CA HIS A 433 -22.31 -3.41 -22.34
C HIS A 433 -22.98 -4.68 -22.85
N PHE A 434 -22.32 -5.82 -22.65
CA PHE A 434 -22.78 -7.12 -23.13
C PHE A 434 -23.24 -7.96 -21.95
N THR A 435 -24.54 -8.27 -21.89
CA THR A 435 -25.17 -8.93 -20.73
C THR A 435 -25.85 -10.23 -21.12
N LEU A 436 -25.87 -11.23 -20.24
CA LEU A 436 -26.59 -12.48 -20.50
C LEU A 436 -28.07 -12.23 -20.86
N ALA A 437 -28.50 -12.74 -22.02
CA ALA A 437 -29.88 -12.63 -22.48
C ALA A 437 -30.86 -13.54 -21.71
N ALA A 438 -30.35 -14.58 -21.04
CA ALA A 438 -31.12 -15.50 -20.21
C ALA A 438 -30.28 -16.01 -19.02
N ASP A 439 -30.93 -16.65 -18.05
CA ASP A 439 -30.24 -17.31 -16.94
C ASP A 439 -29.26 -18.39 -17.44
N ALA A 440 -28.07 -18.41 -16.84
CA ALA A 440 -27.09 -19.48 -17.00
C ALA A 440 -26.85 -20.18 -15.66
N PRO A 441 -26.33 -21.43 -15.64
CA PRO A 441 -26.04 -22.13 -14.40
C PRO A 441 -25.08 -21.41 -13.44
N TRP A 442 -24.29 -20.44 -13.94
CA TRP A 442 -23.25 -19.72 -13.23
C TRP A 442 -23.59 -18.24 -12.95
N ALA A 443 -24.61 -17.67 -13.60
CA ALA A 443 -25.05 -16.29 -13.38
C ALA A 443 -26.48 -16.05 -13.88
N PRO A 444 -27.24 -15.13 -13.26
CA PRO A 444 -28.57 -14.77 -13.72
C PRO A 444 -28.54 -13.96 -15.03
N GLN A 445 -29.68 -13.90 -15.71
CA GLN A 445 -29.95 -12.96 -16.80
C GLN A 445 -29.55 -11.53 -16.40
N GLY A 446 -28.97 -10.79 -17.34
CA GLY A 446 -28.48 -9.43 -17.10
C GLY A 446 -27.07 -9.35 -16.51
N HIS A 447 -26.42 -10.48 -16.21
CA HIS A 447 -25.01 -10.48 -15.83
C HIS A 447 -24.13 -9.93 -16.97
N GLU A 448 -23.36 -8.89 -16.69
CA GLU A 448 -22.45 -8.27 -17.64
C GLU A 448 -21.19 -9.13 -17.84
N ALA A 449 -21.00 -9.64 -19.05
CA ALA A 449 -19.85 -10.47 -19.44
C ALA A 449 -18.70 -9.66 -20.04
N ALA A 450 -19.00 -8.54 -20.70
CA ALA A 450 -18.01 -7.67 -21.35
C ALA A 450 -18.53 -6.22 -21.41
N TRP A 451 -17.62 -5.26 -21.51
CA TRP A 451 -17.98 -3.86 -21.76
C TRP A 451 -16.85 -3.13 -22.49
N ALA A 452 -17.19 -2.12 -23.28
CA ALA A 452 -16.20 -1.26 -23.94
C ALA A 452 -16.64 0.20 -23.85
N GLN A 453 -15.68 1.12 -23.79
CA GLN A 453 -15.94 2.55 -23.74
C GLN A 453 -14.97 3.29 -24.65
N PHE A 454 -15.48 4.28 -25.37
CA PHE A 454 -14.71 5.07 -26.33
C PHE A 454 -15.07 6.55 -26.22
N ALA A 455 -14.06 7.41 -26.29
CA ALA A 455 -14.27 8.84 -26.38
C ALA A 455 -14.90 9.17 -27.74
N LEU A 456 -15.98 9.95 -27.74
CA LEU A 456 -16.56 10.47 -28.97
C LEU A 456 -15.77 11.71 -29.42
N PRO A 457 -15.43 11.85 -30.70
CA PRO A 457 -14.62 12.96 -31.22
C PRO A 457 -15.41 14.26 -31.36
N LEU A 458 -16.23 14.59 -30.36
CA LEU A 458 -17.00 15.82 -30.31
C LEU A 458 -16.17 16.97 -29.77
N LYS A 459 -15.91 17.95 -30.62
CA LYS A 459 -15.22 19.19 -30.21
C LYS A 459 -16.26 20.26 -29.94
N ALA A 460 -16.48 20.60 -28.69
CA ALA A 460 -17.15 21.85 -28.37
C ALA A 460 -16.24 23.03 -28.70
N SER A 461 -16.84 24.19 -29.05
CA SER A 461 -16.10 25.45 -29.00
C SER A 461 -15.54 25.66 -27.60
N THR A 462 -14.30 26.16 -27.52
CA THR A 462 -13.48 26.49 -26.33
C THR A 462 -14.19 26.37 -24.99
N LEU A 463 -13.54 25.68 -24.03
CA LEU A 463 -13.93 25.62 -22.61
C LEU A 463 -14.55 26.96 -22.18
N PRO A 464 -15.73 26.95 -21.52
CA PRO A 464 -16.26 28.17 -20.97
C PRO A 464 -15.17 28.75 -20.08
N SER A 465 -14.80 30.01 -20.30
CA SER A 465 -14.04 30.73 -19.28
C SER A 465 -14.84 30.63 -17.98
N PRO A 466 -14.20 30.42 -16.81
CA PRO A 466 -14.92 30.40 -15.54
C PRO A 466 -15.88 31.58 -15.51
N GLU A 467 -17.16 31.32 -15.17
CA GLU A 467 -18.19 32.35 -15.17
C GLU A 467 -17.66 33.56 -14.41
N ARG A 468 -17.36 34.64 -15.14
CA ARG A 468 -16.99 35.89 -14.51
C ARG A 468 -18.28 36.41 -13.91
N ALA A 469 -18.36 36.43 -12.59
CA ALA A 469 -19.29 37.32 -11.94
C ALA A 469 -18.79 38.74 -12.27
N ASP A 470 -19.30 39.34 -13.35
CA ASP A 470 -18.86 40.63 -13.90
C ASP A 470 -18.91 41.79 -12.89
N THR A 471 -19.46 41.56 -11.69
CA THR A 471 -19.58 42.53 -10.59
C THR A 471 -19.01 42.06 -9.25
N ALA A 472 -18.52 40.82 -9.11
CA ALA A 472 -17.99 40.33 -7.83
C ALA A 472 -16.50 40.70 -7.69
N GLU A 473 -16.19 41.48 -6.66
CA GLU A 473 -14.82 41.89 -6.35
C GLU A 473 -14.14 40.89 -5.41
N ILE A 474 -12.85 40.69 -5.63
CA ILE A 474 -11.95 40.02 -4.69
C ILE A 474 -11.00 41.07 -4.11
N SER A 475 -10.56 40.88 -2.87
CA SER A 475 -9.55 41.72 -2.22
C SER A 475 -8.31 40.90 -1.91
N LEU A 476 -7.14 41.55 -2.01
CA LEU A 476 -5.87 41.03 -1.54
C LEU A 476 -5.38 41.84 -0.34
N GLU A 477 -5.19 41.18 0.80
CA GLU A 477 -4.45 41.73 1.92
C GLU A 477 -3.05 41.10 1.95
N ASP A 478 -2.02 41.87 1.60
CA ASP A 478 -0.62 41.41 1.68
C ASP A 478 0.02 41.83 3.00
N ARG A 479 0.45 40.85 3.82
CA ARG A 479 0.98 41.06 5.17
C ARG A 479 2.43 40.56 5.27
N ALA A 480 3.03 40.73 6.45
CA ALA A 480 4.43 40.35 6.66
C ALA A 480 4.64 38.83 6.59
N SER A 481 3.75 38.04 7.19
CA SER A 481 3.85 36.57 7.30
C SER A 481 2.97 35.82 6.30
N ASP A 482 1.90 36.43 5.81
CA ASP A 482 0.91 35.80 4.94
C ASP A 482 0.38 36.78 3.89
N CYS A 483 -0.37 36.25 2.92
CA CYS A 483 -1.28 37.04 2.10
C CYS A 483 -2.67 36.39 2.10
N VAL A 484 -3.71 37.22 2.02
CA VAL A 484 -5.09 36.75 2.10
C VAL A 484 -5.86 37.22 0.87
N ALA A 485 -6.43 36.28 0.14
CA ALA A 485 -7.43 36.54 -0.89
C ALA A 485 -8.84 36.33 -0.31
N ALA A 486 -9.70 37.33 -0.40
CA ALA A 486 -11.06 37.27 0.16
C ALA A 486 -12.10 37.85 -0.81
N GLY A 487 -13.23 37.15 -0.96
CA GLY A 487 -14.38 37.58 -1.75
C GLY A 487 -15.69 37.25 -1.03
N GLU A 488 -16.80 37.23 -1.74
CA GLU A 488 -18.11 36.99 -1.13
C GLU A 488 -18.19 35.59 -0.50
N GLY A 489 -18.27 35.55 0.84
CA GLY A 489 -18.45 34.30 1.58
C GLY A 489 -17.24 33.37 1.62
N PHE A 490 -16.07 33.78 1.15
CA PHE A 490 -14.83 32.98 1.26
C PHE A 490 -13.60 33.80 1.66
N ARG A 491 -12.61 33.11 2.24
CA ARG A 491 -11.30 33.67 2.61
C ARG A 491 -10.23 32.59 2.48
N ILE A 492 -9.15 32.88 1.76
CA ILE A 492 -8.03 31.96 1.56
C ILE A 492 -6.74 32.64 2.02
N THR A 493 -5.98 31.96 2.87
CA THR A 493 -4.72 32.46 3.42
C THR A 493 -3.55 31.64 2.87
N PHE A 494 -2.54 32.33 2.35
CA PHE A 494 -1.28 31.76 1.87
C PHE A 494 -0.16 32.17 2.81
N ASP A 495 0.60 31.21 3.31
CA ASP A 495 1.75 31.47 4.17
C ASP A 495 2.99 31.82 3.35
N LYS A 496 3.71 32.88 3.71
CA LYS A 496 4.87 33.36 2.95
C LYS A 496 6.12 32.50 3.13
N GLN A 497 6.20 31.72 4.21
CA GLN A 497 7.35 30.87 4.48
C GLN A 497 7.30 29.55 3.68
N SER A 498 6.12 28.96 3.56
CA SER A 498 5.87 27.68 2.90
C SER A 498 5.27 27.80 1.50
N GLY A 499 4.61 28.92 1.20
CA GLY A 499 3.90 29.16 -0.07
C GLY A 499 2.58 28.41 -0.17
N ALA A 500 2.20 27.67 0.88
CA ALA A 500 1.03 26.83 0.92
C ALA A 500 -0.23 27.63 1.31
N ILE A 501 -1.38 27.14 0.87
CA ILE A 501 -2.66 27.53 1.46
C ILE A 501 -2.74 26.92 2.87
N THR A 502 -2.82 27.77 3.89
CA THR A 502 -2.88 27.36 5.31
C THR A 502 -4.30 27.43 5.89
N SER A 503 -5.18 28.22 5.28
CA SER A 503 -6.60 28.30 5.65
C SER A 503 -7.43 28.54 4.40
N TRP A 504 -8.56 27.84 4.32
CA TRP A 504 -9.56 28.04 3.28
C TRP A 504 -10.93 28.01 3.94
N ARG A 505 -11.55 29.18 4.05
CA ARG A 505 -12.88 29.33 4.66
C ARG A 505 -13.93 29.61 3.61
N ARG A 506 -15.10 28.97 3.74
CA ARG A 506 -16.31 29.27 2.96
C ARG A 506 -17.54 29.22 3.86
N GLY A 507 -18.39 30.24 3.80
CA GLY A 507 -19.58 30.36 4.65
C GLY A 507 -19.26 30.33 6.15
N GLY A 508 -18.10 30.85 6.55
CA GLY A 508 -17.62 30.84 7.95
C GLY A 508 -17.04 29.51 8.44
N ARG A 509 -17.05 28.44 7.63
CA ARG A 509 -16.46 27.13 7.96
C ARG A 509 -15.04 27.01 7.42
N GLU A 510 -14.13 26.49 8.24
CA GLU A 510 -12.79 26.09 7.81
C GLU A 510 -12.86 24.77 7.04
N LEU A 511 -12.23 24.72 5.86
CA LEU A 511 -12.19 23.56 4.97
C LEU A 511 -10.90 22.75 5.11
N LEU A 512 -9.87 23.29 5.77
CA LEU A 512 -8.57 22.65 5.95
C LEU A 512 -8.28 22.38 7.43
N CYS A 513 -7.82 21.17 7.75
CA CYS A 513 -7.26 20.79 9.05
C CYS A 513 -5.74 20.97 9.11
N ALA A 514 -5.08 21.09 7.96
CA ALA A 514 -3.65 21.34 7.83
C ALA A 514 -3.37 22.06 6.51
N PRO A 515 -2.22 22.73 6.37
CA PRO A 515 -1.82 23.35 5.12
C PRO A 515 -1.80 22.35 3.95
N VAL A 516 -2.05 22.86 2.75
CA VAL A 516 -1.85 22.10 1.50
C VAL A 516 -0.37 21.76 1.38
N ALA A 517 -0.05 20.48 1.18
CA ALA A 517 1.33 20.02 1.13
C ALA A 517 1.64 19.31 -0.20
N LEU A 518 2.84 19.53 -0.71
CA LEU A 518 3.42 18.64 -1.72
C LEU A 518 3.55 17.24 -1.12
N ASN A 519 3.13 16.22 -1.86
CA ASN A 519 3.23 14.83 -1.43
C ASN A 519 3.93 14.00 -2.50
N LEU A 520 5.13 13.54 -2.16
CA LEU A 520 5.94 12.63 -2.97
C LEU A 520 5.87 11.19 -2.46
N TRP A 521 4.95 10.88 -1.55
CA TRP A 521 4.89 9.59 -0.85
C TRP A 521 3.54 8.88 -1.02
N ARG A 522 3.58 7.55 -0.98
CA ARG A 522 2.42 6.66 -0.79
C ARG A 522 2.75 5.59 0.24
N ALA A 523 1.76 5.09 0.97
CA ALA A 523 1.96 3.91 1.80
C ALA A 523 2.38 2.72 0.90
N PRO A 524 3.51 2.04 1.18
CA PRO A 524 4.00 0.96 0.33
C PRO A 524 3.03 -0.21 0.24
N THR A 525 2.83 -0.74 -0.96
CA THR A 525 2.17 -2.05 -1.19
C THR A 525 3.14 -3.19 -0.88
N ASP A 526 2.67 -4.44 -0.90
CA ASP A 526 3.55 -5.61 -0.74
C ASP A 526 4.61 -5.69 -1.86
N ASN A 527 4.26 -5.35 -3.10
CA ASN A 527 5.19 -5.26 -4.24
C ASN A 527 6.24 -4.15 -4.07
N ASP A 528 5.92 -3.08 -3.35
CA ASP A 528 6.90 -2.02 -3.07
C ASP A 528 7.96 -2.50 -2.05
N ARG A 529 7.59 -3.45 -1.17
CA ARG A 529 8.47 -4.00 -0.12
C ARG A 529 9.38 -5.11 -0.63
N ILE A 530 8.99 -5.83 -1.67
CA ILE A 530 9.76 -6.91 -2.29
C ILE A 530 9.83 -6.56 -3.78
N PRO A 531 10.91 -5.91 -4.29
CA PRO A 531 12.32 -6.03 -3.90
C PRO A 531 12.90 -4.81 -3.14
N LYS A 532 12.18 -4.26 -2.15
CA LYS A 532 12.59 -3.12 -1.29
C LYS A 532 12.71 -1.77 -2.00
N VAL A 533 11.91 -1.52 -3.04
CA VAL A 533 11.84 -0.19 -3.68
C VAL A 533 11.37 0.87 -2.67
N SER A 534 10.51 0.50 -1.72
CA SER A 534 10.08 1.40 -0.66
C SER A 534 11.20 1.88 0.26
N ASP A 535 12.30 1.12 0.37
CA ASP A 535 13.45 1.52 1.20
C ASP A 535 14.21 2.65 0.50
N LEU A 536 14.41 2.54 -0.82
CA LEU A 536 15.01 3.61 -1.64
C LEU A 536 14.25 4.93 -1.52
N TRP A 537 12.92 4.89 -1.50
CA TRP A 537 12.09 6.09 -1.35
C TRP A 537 12.27 6.79 0.00
N ARG A 538 12.48 6.01 1.07
CA ARG A 538 12.73 6.56 2.42
C ARG A 538 14.14 7.07 2.57
N GLU A 539 15.11 6.37 2.01
CA GLU A 539 16.50 6.84 1.95
C GLU A 539 16.59 8.16 1.18
N ALA A 540 15.79 8.32 0.12
CA ALA A 540 15.62 9.58 -0.59
C ALA A 540 14.82 10.65 0.17
N GLY A 541 14.22 10.31 1.32
CA GLY A 541 13.49 11.22 2.20
C GLY A 541 12.17 11.74 1.62
N TYR A 542 11.51 10.98 0.74
CA TYR A 542 10.25 11.38 0.11
C TYR A 542 9.05 11.40 1.06
N ASP A 543 9.13 10.70 2.19
CA ASP A 543 8.07 10.58 3.19
C ASP A 543 7.88 11.83 4.07
N ALA A 544 8.86 12.74 4.09
CA ALA A 544 8.80 13.96 4.89
C ALA A 544 9.46 15.17 4.17
N VAL A 545 9.00 15.45 2.96
CA VAL A 545 9.43 16.64 2.21
C VAL A 545 8.81 17.93 2.79
N HIS A 546 9.53 19.04 2.66
CA HIS A 546 9.00 20.37 2.91
C HIS A 546 9.45 21.36 1.84
N THR A 547 8.67 22.42 1.65
CA THR A 547 9.01 23.53 0.75
C THR A 547 9.74 24.62 1.52
N ARG A 548 10.79 25.17 0.91
CA ARG A 548 11.46 26.39 1.35
C ARG A 548 11.23 27.46 0.28
N VAL A 549 10.34 28.41 0.56
CA VAL A 549 10.05 29.50 -0.38
C VAL A 549 11.24 30.42 -0.51
N THR A 550 11.62 30.71 -1.75
CA THR A 550 12.65 31.70 -2.10
C THR A 550 12.02 33.01 -2.56
N VAL A 551 10.86 32.94 -3.22
CA VAL A 551 10.09 34.11 -3.67
C VAL A 551 8.61 33.83 -3.49
N LEU A 552 7.87 34.75 -2.86
CA LEU A 552 6.42 34.80 -2.97
C LEU A 552 5.96 36.21 -3.36
N ARG A 553 5.15 36.28 -4.41
CA ARG A 553 4.51 37.52 -4.88
C ARG A 553 3.01 37.30 -4.97
N ALA A 554 2.25 38.17 -4.33
CA ALA A 554 0.82 38.22 -4.45
C ALA A 554 0.43 39.53 -5.13
N GLU A 555 -0.41 39.45 -6.16
CA GLU A 555 -0.87 40.62 -6.91
C GLU A 555 -2.36 40.48 -7.22
N GLN A 556 -3.10 41.56 -7.00
CA GLN A 556 -4.45 41.67 -7.54
C GLN A 556 -4.36 42.17 -8.98
N CYS A 557 -4.23 41.24 -9.92
CA CYS A 557 -4.05 41.57 -11.34
C CYS A 557 -5.32 42.14 -12.00
N ALA A 558 -6.50 41.91 -11.43
CA ALA A 558 -7.78 42.48 -11.88
C ALA A 558 -8.82 42.54 -10.73
N PRO A 559 -9.94 43.26 -10.87
CA PRO A 559 -10.98 43.34 -9.83
C PRO A 559 -11.55 41.97 -9.43
N ASP A 560 -11.54 41.00 -10.35
CA ASP A 560 -12.13 39.67 -10.21
C ASP A 560 -11.11 38.57 -9.89
N ARG A 561 -9.80 38.87 -9.79
CA ARG A 561 -8.78 37.85 -9.55
C ARG A 561 -7.55 38.31 -8.77
N VAL A 562 -7.01 37.40 -7.97
CA VAL A 562 -5.72 37.51 -7.29
C VAL A 562 -4.81 36.39 -7.79
N VAL A 563 -3.56 36.74 -8.12
CA VAL A 563 -2.53 35.76 -8.47
C VAL A 563 -1.51 35.70 -7.34
N VAL A 564 -1.19 34.50 -6.88
CA VAL A 564 -0.11 34.24 -5.92
C VAL A 564 0.91 33.34 -6.59
N HIS A 565 2.12 33.85 -6.78
CA HIS A 565 3.25 33.13 -7.36
C HIS A 565 4.26 32.82 -6.26
N ALA A 566 4.49 31.53 -5.98
CA ALA A 566 5.47 31.06 -5.03
C ALA A 566 6.53 30.22 -5.74
N VAL A 567 7.80 30.62 -5.67
CA VAL A 567 8.97 29.83 -6.09
C VAL A 567 9.59 29.25 -4.82
N PHE A 568 9.89 27.95 -4.84
CA PHE A 568 10.38 27.22 -3.69
C PHE A 568 11.38 26.13 -4.07
N GLU A 569 12.17 25.74 -3.10
CA GLU A 569 12.99 24.53 -3.15
C GLU A 569 12.27 23.43 -2.38
N VAL A 570 12.31 22.20 -2.88
CA VAL A 570 11.82 21.02 -2.15
C VAL A 570 12.99 20.37 -1.44
N ILE A 571 12.93 20.33 -0.12
CA ILE A 571 13.94 19.72 0.74
C ILE A 571 13.39 18.40 1.27
N ASN A 572 14.13 17.32 1.10
CA ASN A 572 13.74 16.00 1.59
C ASN A 572 14.01 15.82 3.09
N ALA A 573 13.60 14.67 3.64
CA ALA A 573 13.76 14.37 5.06
C ALA A 573 15.22 14.38 5.56
N VAL A 574 16.20 14.19 4.67
CA VAL A 574 17.64 14.19 4.99
C VAL A 574 18.31 15.55 4.73
N GLY A 575 17.54 16.60 4.44
CA GLY A 575 18.04 17.97 4.29
C GLY A 575 18.64 18.30 2.92
N THR A 576 18.48 17.44 1.93
CA THR A 576 18.95 17.65 0.55
C THR A 576 17.85 18.30 -0.28
N LYS A 577 18.24 19.30 -1.09
CA LYS A 577 17.37 19.87 -2.11
C LYS A 577 17.21 18.87 -3.26
N ILE A 578 15.96 18.48 -3.55
CA ILE A 578 15.62 17.47 -4.56
C ILE A 578 14.81 18.04 -5.74
N PHE A 579 14.16 19.20 -5.58
CA PHE A 579 13.51 19.91 -6.68
C PHE A 579 13.64 21.43 -6.53
N ASP A 580 13.67 22.12 -7.66
CA ASP A 580 13.20 23.50 -7.78
C ASP A 580 11.73 23.47 -8.21
N GLY A 581 10.87 24.30 -7.62
CA GLY A 581 9.44 24.25 -7.89
C GLY A 581 8.78 25.61 -7.87
N ALA A 582 7.59 25.67 -8.48
CA ALA A 582 6.73 26.83 -8.41
C ALA A 582 5.26 26.42 -8.24
N TRP A 583 4.53 27.25 -7.49
CA TRP A 583 3.07 27.24 -7.41
C TRP A 583 2.54 28.57 -7.95
N ASN A 584 1.69 28.47 -8.97
CA ASN A 584 0.95 29.58 -9.55
C ASN A 584 -0.53 29.44 -9.17
N TYR A 585 -0.96 30.16 -8.15
CA TYR A 585 -2.36 30.22 -7.75
C TYR A 585 -3.06 31.37 -8.47
N THR A 586 -4.21 31.10 -9.09
CA THR A 586 -5.16 32.13 -9.52
C THR A 586 -6.46 31.95 -8.75
N VAL A 587 -6.76 32.89 -7.87
CA VAL A 587 -8.00 32.92 -7.08
C VAL A 587 -8.98 33.87 -7.74
N PHE A 588 -10.16 33.36 -8.10
CA PHE A 588 -11.23 34.16 -8.70
C PHE A 588 -12.21 34.66 -7.64
N SER A 589 -12.96 35.73 -7.95
CA SER A 589 -14.00 36.29 -7.07
C SER A 589 -15.17 35.33 -6.81
N THR A 590 -15.29 34.23 -7.54
CA THR A 590 -16.20 33.10 -7.27
C THR A 590 -15.74 32.22 -6.09
N GLY A 591 -14.48 32.32 -5.70
CA GLY A 591 -13.82 31.43 -4.74
C GLY A 591 -13.14 30.22 -5.39
N ASP A 592 -13.18 30.10 -6.71
CA ASP A 592 -12.42 29.08 -7.45
C ASP A 592 -10.92 29.38 -7.38
N VAL A 593 -10.12 28.32 -7.25
CA VAL A 593 -8.66 28.39 -7.23
C VAL A 593 -8.10 27.49 -8.32
N PHE A 594 -7.44 28.10 -9.30
CA PHE A 594 -6.63 27.38 -10.26
C PHE A 594 -5.20 27.32 -9.74
N LEU A 595 -4.61 26.12 -9.68
CA LEU A 595 -3.24 25.91 -9.25
C LEU A 595 -2.47 25.18 -10.35
N GLU A 596 -1.41 25.81 -10.82
CA GLU A 596 -0.38 25.16 -11.63
C GLU A 596 0.87 24.92 -10.77
N GLN A 597 1.37 23.68 -10.78
CA GLN A 597 2.57 23.26 -10.08
C GLN A 597 3.63 22.81 -11.07
N THR A 598 4.83 23.35 -10.95
CA THR A 598 6.03 22.86 -11.65
C THR A 598 7.04 22.32 -10.65
N LEU A 599 7.73 21.24 -11.03
CA LEU A 599 8.82 20.64 -10.27
C LEU A 599 9.93 20.23 -11.25
N GLU A 600 11.13 20.77 -11.04
CA GLU A 600 12.33 20.46 -11.81
C GLU A 600 13.30 19.67 -10.93
N PRO A 601 13.60 18.40 -11.26
CA PRO A 601 14.44 17.55 -10.41
C PRO A 601 15.87 18.08 -10.33
N CYS A 602 16.42 18.06 -9.13
CA CYS A 602 17.82 18.42 -8.87
C CYS A 602 18.67 17.15 -8.81
N GLY A 603 19.26 16.78 -9.94
CA GLY A 603 20.10 15.58 -10.07
C GLY A 603 19.30 14.31 -10.34
N GLU A 604 19.96 13.16 -10.17
CA GLU A 604 19.32 11.85 -10.34
C GLU A 604 18.53 11.49 -9.08
N LEU A 605 17.28 11.10 -9.29
CA LEU A 605 16.33 10.74 -8.26
C LEU A 605 15.91 9.28 -8.44
N PRO A 606 15.73 8.50 -7.36
CA PRO A 606 15.13 7.18 -7.48
C PRO A 606 13.69 7.28 -8.02
N PRO A 607 13.11 6.16 -8.48
CA PRO A 607 11.74 6.12 -8.95
C PRO A 607 10.79 6.77 -7.94
N MET A 608 9.94 7.70 -8.37
CA MET A 608 9.02 8.38 -7.47
C MET A 608 7.72 7.58 -7.31
N PRO A 609 7.22 7.35 -6.09
CA PRO A 609 5.98 6.59 -5.89
C PRO A 609 4.73 7.38 -6.29
N ARG A 610 4.82 8.73 -6.24
CA ARG A 610 3.74 9.67 -6.52
C ARG A 610 4.31 11.09 -6.68
N VAL A 611 3.64 11.93 -7.47
CA VAL A 611 3.77 13.39 -7.41
C VAL A 611 2.36 13.97 -7.34
N GLY A 612 2.09 14.80 -6.33
CA GLY A 612 0.79 15.45 -6.19
C GLY A 612 0.68 16.28 -4.91
N LEU A 613 -0.55 16.70 -4.60
CA LEU A 613 -0.85 17.48 -3.39
C LEU A 613 -1.62 16.62 -2.39
N MET A 614 -1.44 16.92 -1.10
CA MET A 614 -2.22 16.35 -0.01
C MET A 614 -3.00 17.46 0.71
N LEU A 615 -4.31 17.27 0.78
CA LEU A 615 -5.22 18.12 1.54
C LEU A 615 -5.76 17.31 2.72
N ARG A 616 -5.81 17.91 3.92
CA ARG A 616 -6.48 17.32 5.08
C ARG A 616 -7.74 18.10 5.34
N LEU A 617 -8.88 17.46 5.14
CA LEU A 617 -10.19 18.08 5.30
C LEU A 617 -10.81 17.68 6.64
N PRO A 618 -11.65 18.53 7.27
CA PRO A 618 -12.47 18.13 8.40
C PRO A 618 -13.33 16.91 8.05
N ALA A 619 -13.51 16.01 9.02
CA ALA A 619 -14.49 14.94 8.88
C ALA A 619 -15.87 15.56 8.55
N THR A 620 -16.52 15.02 7.53
CA THR A 620 -17.85 15.46 7.05
C THR A 620 -18.93 15.13 8.06
#